data_AF-A0AA38LM30-F1
#
_entry.id   AF-A0AA38LM30-F1
#
_cell.length_a   1.000
_cell.length_b   1.000
_cell.length_c   1.000
_cell.angle_alpha   90.00
_cell.angle_beta   90.00
_cell.angle_gamma   90.00
#
_symmetry.space_group_name_H-M   'P 1'
#
loop_
_entity.id
_entity.type
_entity.pdbx_description
1 polymer ?
#
loop_
_entity_poly.entity_id
_entity_poly.type
_entity_poly.pdbx_seq_one_letter_code
_entity_poly.pdbx_strand_id
1 'polypeptide(L)'
;WQMEEEWETCVPVMDFGWTAVVNPIFKLYTESTDGSFVEEKQSAVVWHFQDADPDFGLWQAKELLDHLESVLANEPVVVKSGQQIVEVKPQ
;
A
#
# COMPACT_ATOMS: atom_id res chain seq x y z
N TRP A 1 2.55 34.82 -17.15
CA TRP A 1 1.67 33.74 -17.57
C TRP A 1 2.54 32.53 -17.89
N GLN A 2 2.68 31.58 -16.98
CA GLN A 2 3.22 30.26 -17.30
C GLN A 2 2.05 29.29 -17.20
N MET A 3 1.71 28.66 -18.33
CA MET A 3 0.69 27.63 -18.41
C MET A 3 1.16 26.46 -17.55
N GLU A 4 0.42 26.15 -16.49
CA GLU A 4 0.54 24.88 -15.80
C GLU A 4 -0.06 23.83 -16.75
N GLU A 5 0.82 23.02 -17.33
CA GLU A 5 0.47 21.86 -18.14
C GLU A 5 -0.31 20.89 -17.22
N GLU A 6 -1.61 20.73 -17.48
CA GLU A 6 -2.46 19.76 -16.80
C GLU A 6 -2.00 18.35 -17.18
N TRP A 7 -1.31 17.69 -16.26
CA TRP A 7 -0.89 16.30 -16.40
C TRP A 7 -2.15 15.41 -16.49
N GLU A 8 -2.52 15.02 -17.71
CA GLU A 8 -3.61 14.09 -17.93
C GLU A 8 -3.22 12.70 -17.41
N THR A 9 -3.90 12.26 -16.35
CA THR A 9 -3.65 10.97 -15.71
C THR A 9 -4.11 9.86 -16.67
N CYS A 10 -3.16 9.25 -17.38
CA CYS A 10 -3.38 8.19 -18.38
C CYS A 10 -3.79 6.84 -17.78
N VAL A 11 -4.30 6.82 -16.55
CA VAL A 11 -4.82 5.59 -15.94
C VAL A 11 -6.32 5.58 -16.25
N PRO A 12 -6.79 4.74 -17.20
CA PRO A 12 -8.23 4.58 -17.41
C PRO A 12 -8.83 4.21 -16.07
N VAL A 13 -9.91 4.89 -15.64
CA VAL A 13 -10.63 4.73 -14.36
C VAL A 13 -10.56 3.28 -13.88
N MET A 14 -9.47 2.95 -13.21
CA MET A 14 -9.15 1.59 -12.81
C MET A 14 -9.85 1.51 -11.49
N ASP A 15 -10.90 0.72 -11.42
CA ASP A 15 -11.82 0.69 -10.30
C ASP A 15 -11.00 0.50 -9.01
N PHE A 16 -10.80 1.60 -8.26
CA PHE A 16 -10.01 1.62 -7.04
C PHE A 16 -10.80 1.00 -5.88
N GLY A 17 -11.81 0.16 -6.16
CA GLY A 17 -12.56 -0.57 -5.13
C GLY A 17 -11.63 -1.37 -4.20
N TRP A 18 -10.51 -1.86 -4.72
CA TRP A 18 -9.49 -2.53 -3.92
C TRP A 18 -8.82 -1.62 -2.89
N THR A 19 -8.65 -0.30 -3.14
CA THR A 19 -8.03 0.61 -2.16
C THR A 19 -8.91 0.79 -0.92
N ALA A 20 -10.24 0.74 -1.10
CA ALA A 20 -11.19 0.77 0.01
C ALA A 20 -11.05 -0.45 0.94
N VAL A 21 -10.59 -1.59 0.41
CA VAL A 21 -10.30 -2.81 1.17
C VAL A 21 -8.91 -2.75 1.81
N VAL A 22 -7.92 -2.22 1.09
CA VAL A 22 -6.52 -2.13 1.54
C VAL A 22 -6.33 -1.11 2.65
N ASN A 23 -6.93 0.06 2.54
CA ASN A 23 -6.77 1.16 3.49
C ASN A 23 -7.04 0.80 4.95
N PRO A 24 -8.15 0.13 5.32
CA PRO A 24 -8.38 -0.27 6.72
C PRO A 24 -7.36 -1.30 7.22
N ILE A 25 -6.90 -2.21 6.35
CA ILE A 25 -5.86 -3.18 6.71
C ILE A 25 -4.55 -2.44 6.98
N PHE A 26 -4.09 -1.58 6.07
CA PHE A 26 -2.87 -0.81 6.27
C PHE A 26 -2.92 0.06 7.53
N LYS A 27 -4.06 0.71 7.80
CA LYS A 27 -4.26 1.49 9.04
C LYS A 27 -4.12 0.63 10.29
N LEU A 28 -4.71 -0.56 10.31
CA LEU A 28 -4.61 -1.48 11.45
C LEU A 28 -3.14 -1.84 11.78
N TYR A 29 -2.34 -2.12 10.75
CA TYR A 29 -0.92 -2.44 10.93
C TYR A 29 -0.11 -1.20 11.30
N THR A 30 -0.49 -0.02 10.80
CA THR A 30 0.12 1.23 11.24
C THR A 30 -0.16 1.55 12.72
N GLU A 31 -1.39 1.38 13.18
CA GLU A 31 -1.75 1.59 14.59
C GLU A 31 -1.08 0.58 15.52
N SER A 32 -0.79 -0.62 15.02
CA SER A 32 -0.15 -1.70 15.78
C SER A 32 1.38 -1.69 15.67
N THR A 33 1.97 -0.77 14.92
CA THR A 33 3.42 -0.72 14.66
C THR A 33 3.93 0.70 14.73
N ASP A 34 4.42 1.10 15.90
CA ASP A 34 5.08 2.39 16.10
C ASP A 34 6.23 2.58 15.12
N GLY A 35 6.32 3.79 14.54
CA GLY A 35 7.31 4.12 13.51
C GLY A 35 6.94 3.66 12.09
N SER A 36 5.78 3.03 11.90
CA SER A 36 5.25 2.74 10.56
C SER A 36 4.28 3.81 10.08
N PHE A 37 4.10 3.91 8.76
CA PHE A 37 3.12 4.80 8.14
C PHE A 37 2.62 4.27 6.79
N VAL A 38 1.50 4.82 6.33
CA VAL A 38 0.92 4.51 5.02
C VAL A 38 1.15 5.68 4.08
N GLU A 39 1.61 5.39 2.87
CA GLU A 39 1.74 6.32 1.75
C GLU A 39 0.75 5.92 0.65
N GLU A 40 -0.22 6.80 0.39
CA GLU A 40 -1.19 6.64 -0.70
C GLU A 40 -0.65 7.34 -1.97
N LYS A 41 -0.42 6.56 -3.03
CA LYS A 41 -0.02 7.04 -4.35
C LYS A 41 -1.22 7.01 -5.30
N GLN A 42 -1.09 7.68 -6.44
CA GLN A 42 -2.14 7.70 -7.48
C GLN A 42 -2.57 6.31 -7.95
N SER A 43 -1.68 5.32 -7.94
CA SER A 43 -1.95 3.96 -8.41
C SER A 43 -1.43 2.87 -7.48
N ALA A 44 -1.08 3.19 -6.23
CA ALA A 44 -0.55 2.22 -5.29
C ALA A 44 -0.76 2.67 -3.84
N VAL A 45 -0.76 1.71 -2.91
CA VAL A 45 -0.73 2.00 -1.47
C VAL A 45 0.49 1.29 -0.89
N VAL A 46 1.31 2.02 -0.14
CA VAL A 46 2.57 1.53 0.41
C VAL A 46 2.59 1.69 1.92
N TRP A 47 2.96 0.64 2.64
CA TRP A 47 3.17 0.65 4.08
C TRP A 47 4.65 0.64 4.33
N HIS A 48 5.13 1.63 5.05
CA HIS A 48 6.53 1.80 5.38
C HIS A 48 6.73 1.44 6.85
N PHE A 49 7.74 0.64 7.14
CA PHE A 49 8.12 0.26 8.50
C PHE A 49 9.60 0.53 8.77
N GLN A 50 10.17 1.51 8.06
CA GLN A 50 11.61 1.79 8.13
C GLN A 50 12.07 2.30 9.49
N ASP A 51 11.21 3.06 10.18
CA ASP A 51 11.45 3.63 11.52
C ASP A 51 10.87 2.76 12.64
N ALA A 52 10.24 1.62 12.29
CA ALA A 52 9.78 0.64 13.27
C ALA A 52 10.96 -0.21 13.78
N ASP A 53 10.75 -0.91 14.89
CA ASP A 53 11.70 -1.92 15.34
C ASP A 53 11.97 -2.95 14.21
N PRO A 54 13.23 -3.27 13.86
CA PRO A 54 13.54 -4.07 12.68
C PRO A 54 12.93 -5.48 12.71
N ASP A 55 12.98 -6.15 13.86
CA ASP A 55 12.48 -7.51 14.01
C ASP A 55 10.94 -7.52 14.01
N PHE A 56 10.33 -6.60 14.76
CA PHE A 56 8.88 -6.48 14.84
C PHE A 56 8.27 -5.99 13.53
N GLY A 57 8.87 -5.00 12.87
CA GLY A 57 8.45 -4.47 11.58
C GLY A 57 8.51 -5.53 10.48
N LEU A 58 9.56 -6.36 10.45
CA LEU A 58 9.65 -7.49 9.53
C LEU A 58 8.58 -8.56 9.81
N TRP A 59 8.26 -8.81 11.08
CA TRP A 59 7.21 -9.74 11.44
C TRP A 59 5.83 -9.21 10.99
N GLN A 60 5.54 -7.95 11.30
CA GLN A 60 4.31 -7.27 10.86
C GLN A 60 4.21 -7.19 9.33
N ALA A 61 5.31 -6.96 8.61
CA ALA A 61 5.32 -6.93 7.16
C ALA A 61 4.92 -8.26 6.52
N LYS A 62 5.35 -9.39 7.11
CA LYS A 62 4.96 -10.74 6.66
C LYS A 62 3.47 -10.98 6.90
N GLU A 63 3.00 -10.71 8.12
CA GLU A 63 1.58 -10.87 8.46
C GLU A 63 0.70 -9.97 7.58
N LEU A 64 1.12 -8.73 7.31
CA LEU A 64 0.43 -7.81 6.41
C LEU A 64 0.39 -8.35 4.98
N LEU A 65 1.51 -8.85 4.47
CA LEU A 65 1.61 -9.44 3.13
C LEU A 65 0.64 -10.61 2.97
N ASP A 66 0.70 -11.61 3.86
CA ASP A 66 -0.18 -12.78 3.85
C ASP A 66 -1.66 -12.39 3.93
N HIS A 67 -2.01 -11.43 4.81
CA HIS A 67 -3.37 -10.95 4.95
C HIS A 67 -3.89 -10.28 3.67
N LEU A 68 -3.08 -9.40 3.05
CA LEU A 68 -3.44 -8.74 1.80
C LEU A 68 -3.54 -9.72 0.64
N GLU A 69 -2.60 -10.66 0.51
CA GLU A 69 -2.64 -11.70 -0.54
C GLU A 69 -3.92 -12.54 -0.42
N SER A 70 -4.34 -12.87 0.81
CA SER A 70 -5.59 -13.60 1.04
C SER A 70 -6.84 -12.77 0.69
N VAL A 71 -6.88 -11.49 1.07
CA VAL A 71 -8.07 -10.64 0.88
C VAL A 71 -8.20 -10.19 -0.58
N LEU A 72 -7.07 -9.93 -1.24
CA LEU A 72 -7.01 -9.42 -2.60
C LEU A 72 -6.82 -10.52 -3.65
N ALA A 73 -6.91 -11.80 -3.27
CA ALA A 73 -6.73 -12.93 -4.18
C ALA A 73 -7.64 -12.90 -5.43
N ASN A 74 -8.78 -12.22 -5.35
CA ASN A 74 -9.76 -12.08 -6.45
C ASN A 74 -9.71 -10.71 -7.15
N GLU A 75 -8.88 -9.78 -6.66
CA GLU A 75 -8.76 -8.44 -7.22
C GLU A 75 -7.60 -8.40 -8.24
N PRO A 76 -7.67 -7.55 -9.27
CA PRO A 76 -6.62 -7.41 -10.30
C PRO A 76 -5.41 -6.62 -9.78
N VAL A 77 -4.87 -6.99 -8.63
CA VAL A 77 -3.79 -6.30 -7.92
C VAL A 77 -2.67 -7.27 -7.55
N VAL A 78 -1.50 -6.70 -7.24
CA VAL A 78 -0.31 -7.41 -6.79
C VAL A 78 0.13 -6.81 -5.47
N VAL A 79 0.33 -7.67 -4.49
CA VAL A 79 0.97 -7.33 -3.22
C VAL A 79 2.44 -7.71 -3.31
N LYS A 80 3.34 -6.81 -2.90
CA LYS A 80 4.78 -7.06 -2.89
C LYS A 80 5.40 -6.53 -1.60
N SER A 81 6.23 -7.34 -0.95
CA SER A 81 7.15 -6.87 0.08
C SER A 81 8.46 -6.37 -0.56
N GLY A 82 8.95 -5.23 -0.10
CA GLY A 82 10.23 -4.65 -0.48
C GLY A 82 11.14 -4.40 0.73
N GLN A 83 12.17 -3.56 0.54
CA GLN A 83 13.07 -3.21 1.62
C GLN A 83 12.37 -2.25 2.59
N GLN A 84 11.96 -2.78 3.75
CA GLN A 84 11.22 -2.05 4.79
C GLN A 84 9.86 -1.47 4.32
N ILE A 85 9.26 -2.10 3.30
CA ILE A 85 7.95 -1.71 2.77
C ILE A 85 7.07 -2.90 2.38
N VAL A 86 5.75 -2.69 2.36
CA VAL A 86 4.76 -3.55 1.69
C VAL A 86 3.92 -2.69 0.76
N GLU A 87 3.85 -3.03 -0.52
CA GLU A 87 3.16 -2.26 -1.56
C GLU A 87 2.03 -3.09 -2.18
N VAL A 88 0.87 -2.46 -2.39
CA VAL A 88 -0.21 -2.96 -3.24
C VAL A 88 -0.36 -2.04 -4.44
N LYS A 89 -0.43 -2.62 -5.63
CA LYS A 89 -0.66 -1.90 -6.89
C LYS A 89 -1.48 -2.76 -7.86
N PRO A 90 -2.17 -2.18 -8.85
CA PRO A 90 -2.80 -2.95 -9.91
C PRO A 90 -1.75 -3.77 -10.68
N GLN A 91 -2.19 -4.89 -11.25
CA GLN A 91 -1.39 -5.76 -12.12
C GLN A 91 -0.88 -5.05 -13.37
#